data_AF-A0AAN6PT73-F1
#
_entry.id   AF-A0AAN6PT73-F1
#
_cell.length_a   1.000
_cell.length_b   1.000
_cell.length_c   1.000
_cell.angle_alpha   90.00
_cell.angle_beta   90.00
_cell.angle_gamma   90.00
#
_symmetry.space_group_name_H-M   'P 1'
#
loop_
_entity.id
_entity.type
_entity.pdbx_description
1 polymer ?
#
loop_
_entity_poly.entity_id
_entity_poly.type
_entity_poly.pdbx_seq_one_letter_code
_entity_poly.pdbx_strand_id
1 'polypeptide(L)'
;MSLTTAQRALAPAVRARLEASTRASRALPSTTATIFKISPPRRIATTDSQTTRAFHTTPQNALPSGLGSGMMPPTYFQKSASLPMNTVVRFVPQQTAWIVERMGKFNRILQPGLAILIPFLDRIAYVKSLKEVAIEIPSQSAITADNVTLELDGVLYTRVFDAYKASYGVEDAEYAISQLAQTTMRSEIGQLTLDHVLKERAALNTNITAAINEAAQAWGVTCLRYEIRDIHAPKPVVEAMHRQVTAERSKRAEILESEGQRQSAINIAEGEKQSAILASEAVRAEKINRAAGEAEAILLRARATAAGIEAVARSIAEGKDAAQGAVSLSVAEKYVDAFGKLAKEGTAVVVPGNVGDIGGMIATALSVYGKVGDAQSRTMAKGILEKNKVIEAGNGSAEGKHEQSDTKELAA
;
A
#
# COMPACT_ATOMS: atom_id res chain seq x y z
N MET A 1 24.71 -21.46 -23.85
CA MET A 1 24.71 -20.37 -24.86
C MET A 1 23.62 -19.38 -24.45
N SER A 2 23.93 -18.53 -23.46
CA SER A 2 24.23 -17.08 -23.63
C SER A 2 22.94 -16.28 -23.87
N LEU A 3 22.31 -15.59 -22.90
CA LEU A 3 22.84 -14.68 -21.87
C LEU A 3 23.99 -13.83 -22.39
N THR A 4 23.66 -12.73 -23.09
CA THR A 4 24.33 -11.40 -23.10
C THR A 4 23.99 -10.68 -24.40
N THR A 5 23.45 -9.45 -24.31
CA THR A 5 23.93 -8.27 -25.05
C THR A 5 23.09 -7.02 -24.71
N ALA A 6 23.78 -6.05 -24.08
CA ALA A 6 23.54 -4.59 -24.02
C ALA A 6 22.19 -4.09 -23.46
N GLN A 7 22.08 -3.44 -22.29
CA GLN A 7 23.01 -2.58 -21.55
C GLN A 7 23.50 -1.35 -22.35
N ARG A 8 22.64 -0.32 -22.48
CA ARG A 8 23.08 1.09 -22.62
C ARG A 8 21.90 2.07 -22.43
N ALA A 9 21.84 2.74 -21.28
CA ALA A 9 21.42 4.14 -21.09
C ALA A 9 21.10 4.39 -19.60
N LEU A 10 22.14 4.76 -18.84
CA LEU A 10 22.03 5.24 -17.47
C LEU A 10 22.70 6.62 -17.45
N ALA A 11 21.93 7.67 -17.15
CA ALA A 11 22.44 8.97 -16.75
C ALA A 11 21.41 9.66 -15.83
N PRO A 12 21.85 10.42 -14.81
CA PRO A 12 21.18 10.44 -13.51
C PRO A 12 20.57 11.81 -13.15
N ALA A 13 19.34 11.82 -12.66
CA ALA A 13 18.66 12.99 -12.10
C ALA A 13 18.44 12.85 -10.59
N VAL A 14 19.50 12.59 -9.83
CA VAL A 14 19.48 12.57 -8.36
C VAL A 14 20.76 13.23 -7.84
N ARG A 15 20.81 14.56 -7.84
CA ARG A 15 21.86 15.33 -7.13
C ARG A 15 21.49 16.81 -6.95
N ALA A 16 20.48 17.11 -6.13
CA ALA A 16 20.26 18.47 -5.60
C ALA A 16 19.21 18.47 -4.48
N ARG A 17 19.57 18.00 -3.27
CA ARG A 17 18.96 18.43 -1.99
C ARG A 17 19.59 17.67 -0.82
N LEU A 18 20.84 18.01 -0.50
CA LEU A 18 21.47 17.58 0.75
C LEU A 18 22.68 18.46 1.09
N GLU A 19 22.49 19.78 1.10
CA GLU A 19 23.44 20.73 1.65
C GLU A 19 22.68 21.88 2.31
N ALA A 20 22.23 21.68 3.55
CA ALA A 20 21.87 22.75 4.49
C ALA A 20 21.70 22.17 5.90
N SER A 21 22.77 21.58 6.45
CA SER A 21 22.84 21.33 7.91
C SER A 21 24.29 21.17 8.31
N THR A 22 24.99 22.30 8.53
CA THR A 22 26.10 22.39 9.50
C THR A 22 26.60 23.83 9.63
N ARG A 23 27.00 24.19 10.85
CA ARG A 23 27.57 25.48 11.36
C ARG A 23 26.54 26.58 11.64
N ALA A 24 26.52 27.24 12.80
CA ALA A 24 27.49 27.28 13.90
C ALA A 24 26.82 27.72 15.20
N SER A 25 27.22 27.07 16.30
CA SER A 25 27.15 27.59 17.66
C SER A 25 28.32 28.55 17.89
N ARG A 26 28.13 29.68 18.59
CA ARG A 26 28.78 30.03 19.89
C ARG A 26 28.56 31.51 20.28
N ALA A 27 28.33 31.68 21.58
CA ALA A 27 28.69 32.81 22.47
C ALA A 27 27.55 33.73 23.00
N LEU A 28 27.38 33.64 24.34
CA LEU A 28 26.66 34.53 25.27
C LEU A 28 27.48 35.83 25.52
N PRO A 29 26.90 36.88 26.16
CA PRO A 29 26.93 36.96 27.63
C PRO A 29 25.69 37.58 28.34
N SER A 30 25.54 37.13 29.59
CA SER A 30 24.97 37.73 30.83
C SER A 30 23.86 38.79 30.86
N THR A 31 22.77 38.41 31.55
CA THR A 31 22.21 39.03 32.78
C THR A 31 21.94 40.55 32.82
N THR A 32 20.66 40.94 32.86
CA THR A 32 20.14 41.95 33.80
C THR A 32 18.65 41.69 34.05
N ALA A 33 18.29 41.50 35.31
CA ALA A 33 16.91 41.31 35.78
C ALA A 33 16.19 42.65 35.87
N THR A 34 14.93 42.74 35.44
CA THR A 34 14.01 43.76 35.96
C THR A 34 12.59 43.20 36.06
N ILE A 35 12.14 43.23 37.31
CA ILE A 35 10.86 42.91 37.91
C ILE A 35 9.71 43.67 37.26
N PHE A 36 8.61 42.99 36.91
CA PHE A 36 7.29 43.62 36.82
C PHE A 36 6.28 42.88 37.70
N LYS A 37 5.70 43.65 38.62
CA LYS A 37 4.84 43.25 39.72
C LYS A 37 3.40 42.99 39.26
N ILE A 38 2.83 41.95 39.84
CA ILE A 38 1.41 41.62 39.88
C ILE A 38 0.72 42.48 40.96
N SER A 39 -0.49 42.99 40.69
CA SER A 39 -1.41 43.55 41.70
C SER A 39 -2.87 43.65 41.16
N PRO A 40 -3.89 43.70 42.05
CA PRO A 40 -5.01 42.74 42.06
C PRO A 40 -6.40 43.34 41.72
N PRO A 41 -7.51 42.56 41.72
CA PRO A 41 -8.83 43.05 41.30
C PRO A 41 -9.61 43.70 42.44
N ARG A 42 -10.43 44.71 42.11
CA ARG A 42 -11.34 45.39 43.06
C ARG A 42 -12.79 45.17 42.65
N ARG A 43 -13.56 44.57 43.56
CA ARG A 43 -15.03 44.43 43.55
C ARG A 43 -15.63 45.62 44.33
N ILE A 44 -16.85 46.06 43.98
CA ILE A 44 -18.00 46.33 44.89
C ILE A 44 -19.17 47.04 44.15
N ALA A 45 -20.36 46.43 44.34
CA ALA A 45 -21.73 46.97 44.48
C ALA A 45 -22.52 47.63 43.31
N THR A 46 -23.51 46.86 42.84
CA THR A 46 -24.97 47.12 42.82
C THR A 46 -25.52 48.51 42.50
N THR A 47 -26.36 48.59 41.46
CA THR A 47 -27.68 49.24 41.55
C THR A 47 -28.64 48.62 40.55
N ASP A 48 -29.80 48.17 41.04
CA ASP A 48 -30.97 47.74 40.28
C ASP A 48 -31.51 48.87 39.39
N SER A 49 -31.93 48.53 38.18
CA SER A 49 -33.14 49.14 37.59
C SER A 49 -33.75 48.20 36.56
N GLN A 50 -34.93 47.71 36.91
CA GLN A 50 -35.87 47.03 36.04
C GLN A 50 -36.23 47.97 34.88
N THR A 51 -36.21 47.47 33.66
CA THR A 51 -36.96 48.11 32.56
C THR A 51 -37.68 47.04 31.77
N THR A 52 -38.99 47.26 31.71
CA THR A 52 -40.07 46.46 31.17
C THR A 52 -39.91 46.18 29.68
N ARG A 53 -40.26 44.94 29.29
CA ARG A 53 -40.52 44.57 27.90
C ARG A 53 -41.81 45.26 27.44
N ALA A 54 -41.73 46.12 26.44
CA ALA A 54 -42.87 46.63 25.71
C ALA A 54 -42.88 46.05 24.29
N PHE A 55 -43.96 45.35 23.97
CA PHE A 55 -44.37 45.01 22.61
C PHE A 55 -44.57 46.32 21.83
N HIS A 56 -44.00 46.41 20.63
CA HIS A 56 -44.37 47.46 19.69
C HIS A 56 -44.88 46.84 18.39
N THR A 57 -46.03 47.35 17.98
CA THR A 57 -46.73 47.05 16.75
C THR A 57 -46.13 47.88 15.62
N THR A 58 -46.25 47.39 14.40
CA THR A 58 -45.98 48.07 13.12
C THR A 58 -46.15 49.59 13.11
N PRO A 59 -45.32 50.29 12.32
CA PRO A 59 -45.86 51.32 11.45
C PRO A 59 -45.47 51.14 9.97
N GLN A 60 -46.33 51.74 9.17
CA GLN A 60 -46.39 51.75 7.71
C GLN A 60 -45.16 52.37 7.03
N ASN A 61 -44.82 51.75 5.91
CA ASN A 61 -44.57 52.36 4.59
C ASN A 61 -44.09 53.84 4.58
N ALA A 62 -42.77 54.01 4.41
CA ALA A 62 -42.18 55.25 3.92
C ALA A 62 -41.16 54.92 2.83
N LEU A 63 -41.44 55.37 1.60
CA LEU A 63 -40.54 55.35 0.46
C LEU A 63 -39.33 56.27 0.74
N PRO A 64 -38.08 55.84 0.51
CA PRO A 64 -36.99 56.76 0.27
C PRO A 64 -36.85 56.97 -1.25
N SER A 65 -37.24 58.15 -1.71
CA SER A 65 -36.80 58.72 -2.96
C SER A 65 -35.28 58.96 -2.90
N GLY A 66 -34.52 58.06 -3.53
CA GLY A 66 -33.08 58.16 -3.70
C GLY A 66 -32.68 57.64 -5.08
N LEU A 67 -32.36 58.58 -5.99
CA LEU A 67 -31.74 58.30 -7.29
C LEU A 67 -30.35 57.70 -7.04
N GLY A 68 -30.25 56.38 -7.15
CA GLY A 68 -28.99 55.64 -7.09
C GLY A 68 -29.12 54.39 -7.95
N SER A 69 -28.74 54.53 -9.23
CA SER A 69 -28.68 53.44 -10.21
C SER A 69 -27.56 52.46 -9.84
N GLY A 70 -27.78 51.65 -8.80
CA GLY A 70 -27.00 50.46 -8.50
C GLY A 70 -27.57 49.29 -9.29
N MET A 71 -26.94 49.00 -10.43
CA MET A 71 -27.26 47.87 -11.30
C MET A 71 -26.97 46.56 -10.55
N MET A 72 -27.98 45.99 -9.88
CA MET A 72 -27.97 44.57 -9.53
C MET A 72 -27.81 43.78 -10.84
N PRO A 73 -26.82 42.87 -10.96
CA PRO A 73 -26.71 42.06 -12.16
C PRO A 73 -28.00 41.22 -12.28
N PRO A 74 -28.65 41.20 -13.46
CA PRO A 74 -29.88 40.44 -13.64
C PRO A 74 -29.58 38.97 -13.36
N THR A 75 -30.26 38.39 -12.38
CA THR A 75 -30.38 36.94 -12.26
C THR A 75 -30.93 36.43 -13.59
N TYR A 76 -30.15 35.57 -14.25
CA TYR A 76 -30.32 35.18 -15.66
C TYR A 76 -31.68 34.52 -15.99
N PHE A 77 -32.50 34.19 -14.99
CA PHE A 77 -33.73 33.41 -15.14
C PHE A 77 -35.06 34.17 -14.95
N GLN A 78 -35.07 35.44 -14.53
CA GLN A 78 -36.32 36.22 -14.52
C GLN A 78 -36.56 36.92 -15.87
N LYS A 79 -36.69 36.12 -16.94
CA LYS A 79 -37.30 36.62 -18.17
C LYS A 79 -38.81 36.62 -17.98
N SER A 80 -39.35 37.75 -17.51
CA SER A 80 -40.74 38.12 -17.75
C SER A 80 -40.91 38.33 -19.25
N ALA A 81 -40.96 37.24 -20.02
CA ALA A 81 -41.24 37.29 -21.43
C ALA A 81 -42.68 37.77 -21.57
N SER A 82 -42.85 39.06 -21.88
CA SER A 82 -44.13 39.61 -22.30
C SER A 82 -44.72 38.68 -23.37
N LEU A 83 -45.94 38.17 -23.11
CA LEU A 83 -46.57 37.24 -24.03
C LEU A 83 -46.67 37.89 -25.42
N PRO A 84 -46.30 37.18 -26.49
CA PRO A 84 -46.36 37.75 -27.83
C PRO A 84 -47.78 38.21 -28.14
N MET A 85 -47.93 39.47 -28.55
CA MET A 85 -49.22 40.02 -28.99
C MET A 85 -49.79 39.18 -30.14
N ASN A 86 -51.10 38.97 -30.16
CA ASN A 86 -51.72 38.25 -31.26
C ASN A 86 -51.68 39.11 -32.53
N THR A 87 -50.88 38.68 -33.50
CA THR A 87 -50.89 39.19 -34.87
C THR A 87 -51.37 38.05 -35.74
N VAL A 88 -52.19 38.34 -36.76
CA VAL A 88 -52.87 37.34 -37.63
C VAL A 88 -51.91 36.21 -38.06
N VAL A 89 -50.66 36.56 -38.33
CA VAL A 89 -49.60 35.62 -38.67
C VAL A 89 -48.48 35.72 -37.63
N ARG A 90 -48.10 34.58 -37.06
CA ARG A 90 -46.98 34.45 -36.11
C ARG A 90 -46.10 33.27 -36.46
N PHE A 91 -44.79 33.45 -36.28
CA PHE A 91 -43.80 32.38 -36.44
C PHE A 91 -43.46 31.83 -35.05
N VAL A 92 -43.79 30.56 -34.82
CA VAL A 92 -43.46 29.86 -33.58
C VAL A 92 -42.02 29.36 -33.68
N PRO A 93 -41.11 29.80 -32.78
CA PRO A 93 -39.73 29.33 -32.78
C PRO A 93 -39.61 27.83 -32.56
N GLN A 94 -38.54 27.23 -33.09
CA GLN A 94 -38.23 25.82 -32.84
C GLN A 94 -38.08 25.54 -31.34
N GLN A 95 -38.46 24.33 -30.91
CA GLN A 95 -38.40 23.89 -29.51
C GLN A 95 -39.20 24.78 -28.54
N THR A 96 -40.29 25.39 -29.02
CA THR A 96 -41.22 26.19 -28.21
C THR A 96 -42.65 25.77 -28.53
N ALA A 97 -43.49 25.62 -27.52
CA ALA A 97 -44.91 25.33 -27.66
C ALA A 97 -45.74 26.52 -27.17
N TRP A 98 -46.61 27.05 -28.03
CA TRP A 98 -47.52 28.14 -27.67
C TRP A 98 -48.92 27.59 -27.50
N ILE A 99 -49.55 27.93 -26.37
CA ILE A 99 -50.90 27.48 -26.05
C ILE A 99 -51.87 28.61 -26.34
N VAL A 100 -52.85 28.29 -27.19
CA VAL A 100 -53.86 29.25 -27.63
C VAL A 100 -55.18 28.95 -26.95
N GLU A 101 -55.75 29.99 -26.36
CA GLU A 101 -57.10 30.01 -25.83
C GLU A 101 -58.02 30.76 -26.79
N ARG A 102 -59.25 30.28 -26.95
CA ARG A 102 -60.32 30.99 -27.64
C ARG A 102 -61.40 31.34 -26.64
N MET A 103 -61.66 32.64 -26.44
CA MET A 103 -62.64 33.13 -25.46
C MET A 103 -62.46 32.50 -24.05
N GLY A 104 -61.21 32.29 -23.63
CA GLY A 104 -60.85 31.71 -22.33
C GLY A 104 -60.93 30.19 -22.23
N LYS A 105 -61.24 29.46 -23.31
CA LYS A 105 -61.15 27.99 -23.37
C LYS A 105 -59.93 27.56 -24.15
N PHE A 106 -59.28 26.48 -23.71
CA PHE A 106 -58.21 25.84 -24.48
C PHE A 106 -58.71 25.48 -25.90
N ASN A 107 -57.93 25.83 -26.92
CA ASN A 107 -58.24 25.53 -28.31
C ASN A 107 -57.23 24.52 -28.90
N ARG A 108 -55.94 24.90 -28.95
CA ARG A 108 -54.87 24.06 -29.53
C ARG A 108 -53.47 24.50 -29.09
N ILE A 109 -52.52 23.58 -29.23
CA ILE A 109 -51.08 23.82 -29.07
C ILE A 109 -50.48 24.09 -30.45
N LEU A 110 -49.77 25.20 -30.61
CA LEU A 110 -49.07 25.53 -31.85
C LEU A 110 -47.69 24.86 -31.86
N GLN A 111 -47.45 24.08 -32.92
CA GLN A 111 -46.13 23.50 -33.22
C GLN A 111 -45.22 24.54 -33.90
N PRO A 112 -43.89 24.31 -33.94
CA PRO A 112 -42.95 25.20 -34.61
C PRO A 112 -43.32 25.43 -36.08
N GLY A 113 -43.20 26.68 -36.54
CA GLY A 113 -43.53 27.07 -37.91
C GLY A 113 -44.53 28.22 -38.00
N LEU A 114 -45.20 28.31 -39.15
CA LEU A 114 -46.19 29.36 -39.43
C LEU A 114 -47.51 29.04 -38.73
N ALA A 115 -47.91 29.89 -37.78
CA ALA A 115 -49.18 29.82 -37.11
C ALA A 115 -50.08 30.99 -37.52
N ILE A 116 -51.31 30.68 -37.90
CA ILE A 116 -52.36 31.66 -38.22
C ILE A 116 -53.33 31.72 -37.05
N LEU A 117 -53.51 32.91 -36.49
CA LEU A 117 -54.39 33.16 -35.36
C LEU A 117 -55.45 34.19 -35.75
N ILE A 118 -56.67 34.01 -35.27
CA ILE A 118 -57.73 34.99 -35.49
C ILE A 118 -57.55 36.09 -34.43
N PRO A 119 -57.26 37.35 -34.83
CA PRO A 119 -57.15 38.44 -33.86
C PRO A 119 -58.49 38.61 -33.12
N PHE A 120 -58.45 39.11 -31.89
CA PHE A 120 -59.60 39.27 -30.97
C PHE A 120 -60.21 37.98 -30.39
N LEU A 121 -60.33 36.90 -31.16
CA LEU A 121 -60.90 35.63 -30.66
C LEU A 121 -59.86 34.72 -29.99
N ASP A 122 -58.71 34.58 -30.63
CA ASP A 122 -57.63 33.72 -30.14
C ASP A 122 -56.66 34.56 -29.28
N ARG A 123 -56.17 34.00 -28.18
CA ARG A 123 -55.16 34.61 -27.30
C ARG A 123 -54.08 33.59 -26.97
N ILE A 124 -52.81 34.00 -27.06
CA ILE A 124 -51.69 33.17 -26.60
C ILE A 124 -51.62 33.33 -25.09
N ALA A 125 -52.00 32.27 -24.36
CA ALA A 125 -52.09 32.29 -22.91
C ALA A 125 -50.75 31.89 -22.26
N TYR A 126 -50.10 30.86 -22.80
CA TYR A 126 -48.85 30.33 -22.27
C TYR A 126 -47.85 30.05 -23.38
N VAL A 127 -46.57 30.30 -23.09
CA VAL A 127 -45.43 29.97 -23.94
C VAL A 127 -44.49 29.11 -23.11
N LYS A 128 -44.30 27.86 -23.53
CA LYS A 128 -43.41 26.92 -22.84
C LYS A 128 -42.26 26.51 -23.76
N SER A 129 -41.04 26.56 -23.23
CA SER A 129 -39.86 26.02 -23.90
C SER A 129 -39.86 24.51 -23.75
N LEU A 130 -39.61 23.78 -24.84
CA LEU A 130 -39.46 22.32 -24.84
C LEU A 130 -37.99 21.90 -24.65
N LYS A 131 -37.07 22.88 -24.60
CA LYS A 131 -35.64 22.65 -24.37
C LYS A 131 -35.40 22.15 -22.95
N GLU A 132 -34.32 21.41 -22.78
CA GLU A 132 -33.81 21.04 -21.45
C GLU A 132 -33.38 22.29 -20.69
N VAL A 133 -33.77 22.37 -19.42
CA VAL A 133 -33.43 23.45 -18.50
C VAL A 133 -32.86 22.84 -17.22
N ALA A 134 -31.79 23.46 -16.72
CA ALA A 134 -31.20 23.14 -15.43
C ALA A 134 -31.82 24.04 -14.35
N ILE A 135 -32.41 23.43 -13.33
CA ILE A 135 -33.00 24.09 -12.17
C ILE A 135 -32.10 23.79 -10.98
N GLU A 136 -31.57 24.83 -10.34
CA GLU A 136 -30.79 24.68 -9.11
C GLU A 136 -31.72 24.39 -7.93
N ILE A 137 -31.38 23.36 -7.16
CA ILE A 137 -32.09 23.01 -5.93
C ILE A 137 -31.33 23.64 -4.75
N PRO A 138 -31.97 24.50 -3.95
CA PRO A 138 -31.31 25.17 -2.83
C PRO A 138 -30.84 24.17 -1.79
N SER A 139 -29.73 24.46 -1.12
CA SER A 139 -29.13 23.59 -0.10
C SER A 139 -30.15 23.23 0.99
N GLN A 140 -30.31 21.93 1.25
CA GLN A 140 -31.22 21.38 2.25
C GLN A 140 -30.45 20.65 3.33
N SER A 141 -30.88 20.82 4.59
CA SER A 141 -30.44 19.97 5.69
C SER A 141 -31.30 18.70 5.77
N ALA A 142 -30.65 17.55 5.78
CA ALA A 142 -31.27 16.23 5.92
C ALA A 142 -30.54 15.40 6.98
N ILE A 143 -31.26 14.49 7.64
CA ILE A 143 -30.71 13.56 8.63
C ILE A 143 -30.65 12.18 7.99
N THR A 144 -29.50 11.53 8.06
CA THR A 144 -29.29 10.15 7.58
C THR A 144 -29.82 9.12 8.57
N ALA A 145 -29.87 7.84 8.16
CA ALA A 145 -30.29 6.73 9.03
C ALA A 145 -29.41 6.58 10.28
N ASP A 146 -28.13 7.01 10.23
CA ASP A 146 -27.20 7.00 11.37
C ASP A 146 -27.31 8.25 12.25
N ASN A 147 -28.37 9.04 12.07
CA ASN A 147 -28.62 10.27 12.83
C ASN A 147 -27.53 11.34 12.65
N VAL A 148 -26.88 11.38 11.48
CA VAL A 148 -25.94 12.45 11.11
C VAL A 148 -26.66 13.47 10.23
N THR A 149 -26.56 14.75 10.62
CA THR A 149 -27.06 15.88 9.82
C THR A 149 -26.10 16.19 8.67
N LEU A 150 -26.62 16.28 7.45
CA LEU A 150 -25.89 16.63 6.24
C LEU A 150 -26.57 17.79 5.53
N GLU A 151 -25.79 18.62 4.85
CA GLU A 151 -26.29 19.66 3.95
C GLU A 151 -25.97 19.26 2.50
N LEU A 152 -27.00 19.20 1.66
CA LEU A 152 -26.86 18.79 0.27
C LEU A 152 -27.54 19.78 -0.66
N ASP A 153 -26.93 19.99 -1.81
CA ASP A 153 -27.48 20.72 -2.93
C ASP A 153 -27.34 19.92 -4.22
N GLY A 154 -28.07 20.36 -5.25
CA GLY A 154 -28.09 19.64 -6.51
C GLY A 154 -28.68 20.46 -7.64
N VAL A 155 -28.56 19.90 -8.83
CA VAL A 155 -29.11 20.48 -10.06
C VAL A 155 -30.02 19.44 -10.70
N LEU A 156 -31.22 19.88 -11.03
CA LEU A 156 -32.24 19.08 -11.67
C LEU A 156 -32.34 19.47 -13.14
N TYR A 157 -32.17 18.50 -14.05
CA TYR A 157 -32.34 18.72 -15.48
C TYR A 157 -33.71 18.24 -15.90
N THR A 158 -34.55 19.18 -16.34
CA THR A 158 -35.93 18.89 -16.73
C THR A 158 -36.20 19.34 -18.15
N ARG A 159 -37.20 18.72 -18.77
CA ARG A 159 -37.78 19.20 -20.03
C ARG A 159 -39.30 19.06 -20.00
N VAL A 160 -39.98 19.99 -20.63
CA VAL A 160 -41.43 19.88 -20.85
C VAL A 160 -41.66 18.92 -22.02
N PHE A 161 -42.45 17.86 -21.80
CA PHE A 161 -42.88 16.96 -22.86
C PHE A 161 -44.30 17.28 -23.34
N ASP A 162 -45.19 17.65 -22.42
CA ASP A 162 -46.58 18.02 -22.71
C ASP A 162 -46.86 19.45 -22.21
N ALA A 163 -46.91 20.39 -23.16
CA ALA A 163 -47.12 21.80 -22.85
C ALA A 163 -48.52 22.10 -22.28
N TYR A 164 -49.53 21.32 -22.64
CA TYR A 164 -50.89 21.49 -22.12
C TYR A 164 -50.93 21.16 -20.62
N LYS A 165 -50.43 19.97 -20.25
CA LYS A 165 -50.33 19.58 -18.83
C LYS A 165 -49.41 20.51 -18.04
N ALA A 166 -48.30 20.97 -18.62
CA ALA A 166 -47.39 21.89 -17.95
C ALA A 166 -47.92 23.31 -17.75
N SER A 167 -49.05 23.67 -18.37
CA SER A 167 -49.65 25.01 -18.24
C SER A 167 -50.97 25.01 -17.49
N TYR A 168 -51.74 23.91 -17.56
CA TYR A 168 -53.01 23.80 -16.85
C TYR A 168 -52.99 22.80 -15.68
N GLY A 169 -51.99 21.91 -15.62
CA GLY A 169 -51.88 20.90 -14.56
C GLY A 169 -51.33 21.45 -13.25
N VAL A 170 -50.56 22.53 -13.30
CA VAL A 170 -49.99 23.23 -12.14
C VAL A 170 -49.68 24.68 -12.51
N GLU A 171 -49.78 25.60 -11.54
CA GLU A 171 -49.53 27.04 -11.74
C GLU A 171 -48.11 27.32 -12.23
N ASP A 172 -47.12 26.76 -11.52
CA ASP A 172 -45.71 26.79 -11.91
C ASP A 172 -45.10 25.39 -11.78
N ALA A 173 -44.88 24.74 -12.93
CA ALA A 173 -44.34 23.39 -12.99
C ALA A 173 -42.87 23.32 -12.57
N GLU A 174 -42.09 24.37 -12.85
CA GLU A 174 -40.67 24.40 -12.49
C GLU A 174 -40.53 24.52 -10.97
N TYR A 175 -41.32 25.41 -10.36
CA TYR A 175 -41.37 25.56 -8.91
C TYR A 175 -41.89 24.28 -8.22
N ALA A 176 -43.02 23.72 -8.66
CA ALA A 176 -43.59 22.53 -8.05
C ALA A 176 -42.63 21.33 -8.07
N ILE A 177 -41.92 21.14 -9.18
CA ILE A 177 -40.92 20.08 -9.31
C ILE A 177 -39.70 20.34 -8.43
N SER A 178 -39.26 21.59 -8.30
CA SER A 178 -38.14 21.92 -7.39
C SER A 178 -38.47 21.59 -5.93
N GLN A 179 -39.73 21.83 -5.51
CA GLN A 179 -40.20 21.52 -4.16
C GLN A 179 -40.36 20.01 -3.94
N LEU A 180 -40.87 19.31 -4.95
CA LEU A 180 -40.92 17.85 -4.94
C LEU A 180 -39.51 17.27 -4.82
N ALA A 181 -38.57 17.74 -5.62
CA ALA A 181 -37.18 17.30 -5.60
C ALA A 181 -36.54 17.51 -4.21
N GLN A 182 -36.75 18.65 -3.55
CA GLN A 182 -36.28 18.89 -2.18
C GLN A 182 -36.84 17.86 -1.18
N THR A 183 -38.14 17.55 -1.30
CA THR A 183 -38.81 16.62 -0.40
C THR A 183 -38.35 15.18 -0.64
N THR A 184 -38.28 14.76 -1.90
CA THR A 184 -37.77 13.44 -2.31
C THR A 184 -36.32 13.25 -1.90
N MET A 185 -35.46 14.25 -2.15
CA MET A 185 -34.05 14.23 -1.73
C MET A 185 -33.91 13.99 -0.22
N ARG A 186 -34.67 14.73 0.61
CA ARG A 186 -34.66 14.55 2.07
C ARG A 186 -35.11 13.13 2.47
N SER A 187 -36.12 12.59 1.81
CA SER A 187 -36.66 11.24 2.09
C SER A 187 -35.68 10.12 1.73
N GLU A 188 -35.03 10.21 0.56
CA GLU A 188 -34.06 9.21 0.10
C GLU A 188 -32.80 9.19 0.98
N ILE A 189 -32.31 10.36 1.39
CA ILE A 189 -31.15 10.46 2.29
C ILE A 189 -31.46 9.91 3.68
N GLY A 190 -32.70 10.10 4.17
CA GLY A 190 -33.12 9.57 5.47
C GLY A 190 -33.14 8.05 5.55
N GLN A 191 -33.21 7.36 4.42
CA GLN A 191 -33.21 5.89 4.36
C GLN A 191 -31.80 5.30 4.29
N LEU A 192 -30.78 6.11 3.99
CA LEU A 192 -29.40 5.67 3.77
C LEU A 192 -28.47 6.11 4.92
N THR A 193 -27.42 5.32 5.14
CA THR A 193 -26.33 5.67 6.07
C THR A 193 -25.42 6.73 5.45
N LEU A 194 -24.65 7.44 6.27
CA LEU A 194 -23.70 8.47 5.79
C LEU A 194 -22.72 7.91 4.75
N ASP A 195 -22.19 6.71 5.03
CA ASP A 195 -21.20 6.06 4.19
C ASP A 195 -21.79 5.64 2.84
N HIS A 196 -23.03 5.11 2.81
CA HIS A 196 -23.73 4.79 1.55
C HIS A 196 -24.04 6.04 0.74
N VAL A 197 -24.48 7.14 1.36
CA VAL A 197 -24.71 8.43 0.67
C VAL A 197 -23.44 8.96 -0.01
N LEU A 198 -22.27 8.78 0.63
CA LEU A 198 -21.00 9.22 0.07
C LEU A 198 -20.43 8.28 -1.01
N LYS A 199 -20.61 6.96 -0.87
CA LYS A 199 -20.10 5.95 -1.81
C LYS A 199 -20.98 5.74 -3.04
N GLU A 200 -22.30 5.78 -2.88
CA GLU A 200 -23.27 5.35 -3.89
C GLU A 200 -24.07 6.53 -4.49
N ARG A 201 -23.41 7.67 -4.70
CA ARG A 201 -24.05 8.89 -5.26
C ARG A 201 -24.81 8.63 -6.57
N ALA A 202 -24.30 7.77 -7.45
CA ALA A 202 -24.94 7.46 -8.72
C ALA A 202 -26.26 6.67 -8.56
N ALA A 203 -26.32 5.75 -7.59
CA ALA A 203 -27.53 5.00 -7.28
C ALA A 203 -28.60 5.93 -6.70
N LEU A 204 -28.20 6.82 -5.78
CA LEU A 204 -29.08 7.82 -5.19
C LEU A 204 -29.65 8.78 -6.26
N ASN A 205 -28.83 9.27 -7.20
CA ASN A 205 -29.30 10.10 -8.32
C ASN A 205 -30.39 9.41 -9.16
N THR A 206 -30.22 8.11 -9.39
CA THR A 206 -31.18 7.31 -10.17
C THR A 206 -32.50 7.15 -9.42
N ASN A 207 -32.43 6.84 -8.12
CA ASN A 207 -33.62 6.68 -7.27
C ASN A 207 -34.40 7.99 -7.13
N ILE A 208 -33.72 9.11 -6.87
CA ILE A 208 -34.35 10.44 -6.83
C ILE A 208 -35.03 10.76 -8.17
N THR A 209 -34.34 10.52 -9.29
CA THR A 209 -34.89 10.78 -10.62
C THR A 209 -36.14 9.95 -10.89
N ALA A 210 -36.15 8.68 -10.47
CA ALA A 210 -37.30 7.79 -10.63
C ALA A 210 -38.50 8.28 -9.79
N ALA A 211 -38.27 8.59 -8.51
CA ALA A 211 -39.32 9.07 -7.60
C ALA A 211 -39.92 10.42 -8.04
N ILE A 212 -39.11 11.35 -8.55
CA ILE A 212 -39.61 12.63 -9.10
C ILE A 212 -40.47 12.38 -10.35
N ASN A 213 -40.05 11.47 -11.23
CA ASN A 213 -40.75 11.20 -12.49
C ASN A 213 -42.14 10.59 -12.32
N GLU A 214 -42.43 9.92 -11.20
CA GLU A 214 -43.76 9.39 -10.91
C GLU A 214 -44.81 10.51 -10.84
N ALA A 215 -44.52 11.59 -10.10
CA ALA A 215 -45.42 12.73 -9.97
C ALA A 215 -45.29 13.73 -11.14
N ALA A 216 -44.09 13.90 -11.70
CA ALA A 216 -43.85 14.90 -12.76
C ALA A 216 -44.67 14.65 -14.04
N GLN A 217 -45.06 13.40 -14.31
CA GLN A 217 -45.91 13.04 -15.45
C GLN A 217 -47.29 13.72 -15.42
N ALA A 218 -47.87 13.94 -14.23
CA ALA A 218 -49.15 14.64 -14.08
C ALA A 218 -49.03 16.11 -14.53
N TRP A 219 -47.84 16.70 -14.38
CA TRP A 219 -47.53 18.08 -14.74
C TRP A 219 -46.94 18.22 -16.15
N GLY A 220 -46.83 17.13 -16.94
CA GLY A 220 -46.32 17.21 -18.32
C GLY A 220 -44.81 17.52 -18.44
N VAL A 221 -44.07 17.37 -17.35
CA VAL A 221 -42.61 17.57 -17.31
C VAL A 221 -41.94 16.22 -17.09
N THR A 222 -40.74 16.06 -17.65
CA THR A 222 -39.91 14.88 -17.43
C THR A 222 -38.59 15.32 -16.82
N CYS A 223 -38.21 14.70 -15.71
CA CYS A 223 -36.87 14.80 -15.16
C CYS A 223 -35.94 13.88 -15.96
N LEU A 224 -34.91 14.45 -16.58
CA LEU A 224 -33.92 13.69 -17.33
C LEU A 224 -32.86 13.11 -16.39
N ARG A 225 -32.39 13.92 -15.45
CA ARG A 225 -31.41 13.51 -14.44
C ARG A 225 -31.39 14.48 -13.27
N TYR A 226 -31.08 13.94 -12.10
CA TYR A 226 -30.70 14.68 -10.91
C TYR A 226 -29.20 14.51 -10.67
N GLU A 227 -28.48 15.62 -10.47
CA GLU A 227 -27.06 15.63 -10.14
C GLU A 227 -26.86 16.29 -8.78
N ILE A 228 -26.40 15.54 -7.78
CA ILE A 228 -25.90 16.11 -6.53
C ILE A 228 -24.65 16.95 -6.83
N ARG A 229 -24.63 18.20 -6.38
CA ARG A 229 -23.47 19.09 -6.51
C ARG A 229 -22.48 18.78 -5.38
N ASP A 230 -22.84 19.13 -4.15
CA ASP A 230 -21.99 18.93 -2.98
C ASP A 230 -22.73 18.25 -1.81
N ILE A 231 -21.96 17.57 -0.96
CA ILE A 231 -22.44 16.94 0.28
C ILE A 231 -21.55 17.44 1.41
N HIS A 232 -22.10 18.27 2.27
CA HIS A 232 -21.41 18.84 3.41
C HIS A 232 -21.82 18.11 4.68
N ALA A 233 -20.85 17.42 5.28
CA ALA A 233 -20.99 16.76 6.57
C ALA A 233 -20.28 17.58 7.68
N PRO A 234 -20.75 17.51 8.94
CA PRO A 234 -20.06 18.15 10.05
C PRO A 234 -18.65 17.56 10.21
N LYS A 235 -17.65 18.45 10.23
CA LYS A 235 -16.23 18.12 10.39
C LYS A 235 -15.90 17.05 11.45
N PRO A 236 -16.46 17.08 12.68
CA PRO A 236 -16.12 16.08 13.69
C PRO A 236 -16.48 14.64 13.26
N VAL A 237 -17.58 14.46 12.51
CA VAL A 237 -18.01 13.13 12.04
C VAL A 237 -17.08 12.62 10.95
N VAL A 238 -16.72 13.49 9.99
CA VAL A 238 -15.79 13.15 8.90
C VAL A 238 -14.40 12.81 9.45
N GLU A 239 -13.91 13.57 10.43
CA GLU A 239 -12.65 13.26 11.12
C GLU A 239 -12.68 11.92 11.86
N ALA A 240 -13.77 11.64 12.59
CA ALA A 240 -13.94 10.36 13.28
C ALA A 240 -13.95 9.19 12.28
N MET A 241 -14.65 9.35 11.15
CA MET A 241 -14.68 8.37 10.07
C MET A 241 -13.30 8.16 9.45
N HIS A 242 -12.54 9.23 9.19
CA HIS A 242 -11.17 9.11 8.70
C HIS A 242 -10.24 8.42 9.69
N ARG A 243 -10.37 8.70 11.00
CA ARG A 243 -9.61 7.99 12.05
C ARG A 243 -9.95 6.51 12.07
N GLN A 244 -11.23 6.15 11.96
CA GLN A 244 -11.68 4.76 11.91
C GLN A 244 -11.15 4.03 10.68
N VAL A 245 -11.30 4.61 9.48
CA VAL A 245 -10.81 4.02 8.23
C VAL A 245 -9.28 3.87 8.26
N THR A 246 -8.57 4.85 8.81
CA THR A 246 -7.10 4.78 8.95
C THR A 246 -6.70 3.67 9.91
N ALA A 247 -7.36 3.55 11.07
CA ALA A 247 -7.11 2.49 12.04
C ALA A 247 -7.39 1.10 11.45
N GLU A 248 -8.50 0.93 10.72
CA GLU A 248 -8.82 -0.34 10.06
C GLU A 248 -7.82 -0.70 8.96
N ARG A 249 -7.39 0.29 8.16
CA ARG A 249 -6.34 0.10 7.15
C ARG A 249 -5.01 -0.28 7.78
N SER A 250 -4.59 0.40 8.85
CA SER A 250 -3.36 0.06 9.58
C SER A 250 -3.42 -1.34 10.17
N LYS A 251 -4.54 -1.72 10.79
CA LYS A 251 -4.75 -3.09 11.30
C LYS A 251 -4.65 -4.13 10.18
N ARG A 252 -5.29 -3.88 9.03
CA ARG A 252 -5.21 -4.79 7.87
C ARG A 252 -3.79 -4.89 7.34
N ALA A 253 -3.06 -3.77 7.25
CA ALA A 253 -1.68 -3.76 6.81
C ALA A 253 -0.77 -4.54 7.76
N GLU A 254 -0.94 -4.39 9.07
CA GLU A 254 -0.17 -5.11 10.09
C GLU A 254 -0.42 -6.63 10.04
N ILE A 255 -1.68 -7.05 9.86
CA ILE A 255 -2.02 -8.47 9.68
C ILE A 255 -1.36 -9.01 8.41
N LEU A 256 -1.48 -8.31 7.28
CA LEU A 256 -0.87 -8.71 6.01
C LEU A 256 0.66 -8.79 6.10
N GLU A 257 1.29 -7.85 6.81
CA GLU A 257 2.73 -7.84 7.03
C GLU A 257 3.16 -9.02 7.90
N SER A 258 2.43 -9.31 8.98
CA SER A 258 2.71 -10.47 9.84
C SER A 258 2.53 -11.80 9.08
N GLU A 259 1.48 -11.92 8.28
CA GLU A 259 1.24 -13.07 7.40
C GLU A 259 2.35 -13.21 6.34
N GLY A 260 2.75 -12.10 5.72
CA GLY A 260 3.85 -12.05 4.76
C GLY A 260 5.19 -12.47 5.38
N GLN A 261 5.51 -11.99 6.58
CA GLN A 261 6.72 -12.38 7.32
C GLN A 261 6.71 -13.86 7.69
N ARG A 262 5.57 -14.38 8.18
CA ARG A 262 5.42 -15.80 8.46
C ARG A 262 5.62 -16.64 7.21
N GLN A 263 4.98 -16.26 6.10
CA GLN A 263 5.10 -17.01 4.85
C GLN A 263 6.53 -16.94 4.29
N SER A 264 7.18 -15.78 4.38
CA SER A 264 8.59 -15.60 3.99
C SER A 264 9.51 -16.51 4.80
N ALA A 265 9.35 -16.55 6.13
CA ALA A 265 10.14 -17.41 7.00
C ALA A 265 9.96 -18.91 6.70
N ILE A 266 8.72 -19.33 6.41
CA ILE A 266 8.43 -20.72 5.98
C ILE A 266 9.15 -21.03 4.67
N ASN A 267 9.03 -20.13 3.68
CA ASN A 267 9.65 -20.34 2.36
C ASN A 267 11.18 -20.42 2.46
N ILE A 268 11.80 -19.61 3.33
CA ILE A 268 13.25 -19.66 3.58
C ILE A 268 13.62 -21.01 4.23
N ALA A 269 12.92 -21.43 5.28
CA ALA A 269 13.20 -22.69 5.97
C ALA A 269 13.00 -23.92 5.06
N GLU A 270 11.97 -23.90 4.20
CA GLU A 270 11.76 -24.94 3.19
C GLU A 270 12.87 -24.93 2.13
N GLY A 271 13.29 -23.74 1.67
CA GLY A 271 14.41 -23.58 0.76
C GLY A 271 15.73 -24.11 1.33
N GLU A 272 16.01 -23.82 2.61
CA GLU A 272 17.19 -24.34 3.32
C GLU A 272 17.15 -25.86 3.49
N LYS A 273 16.00 -26.41 3.91
CA LYS A 273 15.79 -27.86 4.02
C LYS A 273 16.05 -28.53 2.67
N GLN A 274 15.45 -28.01 1.60
CA GLN A 274 15.60 -28.57 0.27
C GLN A 274 17.05 -28.47 -0.22
N SER A 275 17.72 -27.33 0.04
CA SER A 275 19.12 -27.13 -0.29
C SER A 275 20.04 -28.12 0.45
N ALA A 276 19.78 -28.39 1.74
CA ALA A 276 20.55 -29.33 2.54
C ALA A 276 20.37 -30.79 2.09
N ILE A 277 19.15 -31.17 1.68
CA ILE A 277 18.86 -32.48 1.10
C ILE A 277 19.62 -32.64 -0.22
N LEU A 278 19.48 -31.67 -1.13
CA LEU A 278 20.16 -31.70 -2.43
C LEU A 278 21.68 -31.73 -2.29
N ALA A 279 22.25 -31.00 -1.32
CA ALA A 279 23.69 -31.05 -1.03
C ALA A 279 24.13 -32.43 -0.54
N SER A 280 23.34 -33.05 0.36
CA SER A 280 23.61 -34.40 0.87
C SER A 280 23.54 -35.46 -0.23
N GLU A 281 22.54 -35.35 -1.11
CA GLU A 281 22.39 -36.19 -2.29
C GLU A 281 23.55 -36.00 -3.28
N ALA A 282 23.96 -34.75 -3.52
CA ALA A 282 25.10 -34.43 -4.37
C ALA A 282 26.40 -35.06 -3.86
N VAL A 283 26.70 -34.95 -2.56
CA VAL A 283 27.89 -35.59 -1.95
C VAL A 283 27.81 -37.11 -2.04
N ARG A 284 26.63 -37.70 -1.83
CA ARG A 284 26.44 -39.15 -1.99
C ARG A 284 26.70 -39.58 -3.42
N ALA A 285 26.14 -38.87 -4.40
CA ALA A 285 26.35 -39.15 -5.81
C ALA A 285 27.82 -38.97 -6.21
N GLU A 286 28.47 -37.91 -5.74
CA GLU A 286 29.90 -37.66 -5.95
C GLU A 286 30.76 -38.83 -5.44
N LYS A 287 30.52 -39.29 -4.20
CA LYS A 287 31.25 -40.42 -3.61
C LYS A 287 31.03 -41.72 -4.40
N ILE A 288 29.80 -42.00 -4.83
CA ILE A 288 29.50 -43.18 -5.65
C ILE A 288 30.22 -43.08 -6.99
N ASN A 289 30.13 -41.94 -7.67
CA ASN A 289 30.77 -41.73 -8.97
C ASN A 289 32.29 -41.83 -8.85
N ARG A 290 32.87 -41.29 -7.79
CA ARG A 290 34.31 -41.41 -7.52
C ARG A 290 34.72 -42.85 -7.24
N ALA A 291 34.00 -43.57 -6.38
CA ALA A 291 34.30 -44.97 -6.09
C ALA A 291 34.14 -45.87 -7.34
N ALA A 292 33.12 -45.61 -8.17
CA ALA A 292 32.93 -46.31 -9.44
C ALA A 292 34.06 -46.01 -10.42
N GLY A 293 34.47 -44.74 -10.57
CA GLY A 293 35.59 -44.34 -11.41
C GLY A 293 36.92 -44.94 -10.94
N GLU A 294 37.17 -44.99 -9.63
CA GLU A 294 38.35 -45.64 -9.05
C GLU A 294 38.34 -47.16 -9.30
N ALA A 295 37.19 -47.82 -9.10
CA ALA A 295 37.02 -49.25 -9.39
C ALA A 295 37.22 -49.57 -10.89
N GLU A 296 36.65 -48.76 -11.78
CA GLU A 296 36.83 -48.90 -13.23
C GLU A 296 38.28 -48.69 -13.64
N ALA A 297 38.97 -47.68 -13.08
CA ALA A 297 40.39 -47.45 -13.31
C ALA A 297 41.26 -48.63 -12.84
N ILE A 298 40.95 -49.22 -11.68
CA ILE A 298 41.63 -50.43 -11.17
C ILE A 298 41.39 -51.62 -12.11
N LEU A 299 40.16 -51.86 -12.55
CA LEU A 299 39.83 -52.94 -13.49
C LEU A 299 40.54 -52.75 -14.83
N LEU A 300 40.56 -51.53 -15.37
CA LEU A 300 41.24 -51.20 -16.62
C LEU A 300 42.75 -51.44 -16.48
N ARG A 301 43.36 -50.99 -15.38
CA ARG A 301 44.77 -51.22 -15.09
C ARG A 301 45.08 -52.70 -14.92
N ALA A 302 44.25 -53.43 -14.18
CA ALA A 302 44.40 -54.87 -13.96
C ALA A 302 44.30 -55.65 -15.28
N ARG A 303 43.33 -55.32 -16.14
CA ARG A 303 43.21 -55.88 -17.49
C ARG A 303 44.41 -55.54 -18.36
N ALA A 304 44.87 -54.28 -18.36
CA ALA A 304 46.05 -53.87 -19.10
C ALA A 304 47.31 -54.61 -18.62
N THR A 305 47.48 -54.79 -17.31
CA THR A 305 48.59 -55.58 -16.75
C THR A 305 48.46 -57.06 -17.08
N ALA A 306 47.25 -57.64 -17.05
CA ALA A 306 47.02 -59.04 -17.40
C ALA A 306 47.32 -59.26 -18.89
N ALA A 307 46.83 -58.39 -19.78
CA ALA A 307 47.14 -58.43 -21.21
C ALA A 307 48.64 -58.25 -21.48
N GLY A 308 49.32 -57.35 -20.74
CA GLY A 308 50.77 -57.19 -20.81
C GLY A 308 51.52 -58.45 -20.36
N ILE A 309 51.10 -59.07 -19.26
CA ILE A 309 51.66 -60.34 -18.76
C ILE A 309 51.41 -61.47 -19.76
N GLU A 310 50.21 -61.59 -20.33
CA GLU A 310 49.91 -62.57 -21.38
C GLU A 310 50.76 -62.37 -22.63
N ALA A 311 50.99 -61.12 -23.06
CA ALA A 311 51.87 -60.82 -24.20
C ALA A 311 53.32 -61.23 -23.91
N VAL A 312 53.81 -60.98 -22.70
CA VAL A 312 55.14 -61.45 -22.25
C VAL A 312 55.17 -62.98 -22.17
N ALA A 313 54.15 -63.61 -21.57
CA ALA A 313 54.07 -65.07 -21.45
C ALA A 313 54.01 -65.77 -22.81
N ARG A 314 53.29 -65.21 -23.79
CA ARG A 314 53.27 -65.67 -25.18
C ARG A 314 54.65 -65.55 -25.82
N SER A 315 55.34 -64.43 -25.62
CA SER A 315 56.71 -64.22 -26.10
C SER A 315 57.71 -65.20 -25.48
N ILE A 316 57.48 -65.60 -24.22
CA ILE A 316 58.28 -66.64 -23.53
C ILE A 316 57.98 -68.04 -24.10
N ALA A 317 56.72 -68.35 -24.39
CA ALA A 317 56.28 -69.65 -24.92
C ALA A 317 56.73 -69.91 -26.37
N GLU A 318 56.90 -68.85 -27.18
CA GLU A 318 57.37 -68.94 -28.57
C GLU A 318 58.90 -69.12 -28.71
N GLY A 319 59.66 -69.02 -27.61
CA GLY A 319 61.00 -69.61 -27.47
C GLY A 319 62.19 -68.81 -28.00
N LYS A 320 63.07 -68.41 -27.06
CA LYS A 320 64.56 -68.47 -27.09
C LYS A 320 65.11 -67.86 -25.79
N ASP A 321 66.33 -68.23 -25.39
CA ASP A 321 67.01 -68.04 -24.09
C ASP A 321 67.06 -66.61 -23.48
N ALA A 322 66.38 -65.61 -24.04
CA ALA A 322 66.24 -64.25 -23.51
C ALA A 322 65.08 -64.08 -22.49
N ALA A 323 64.25 -65.10 -22.31
CA ALA A 323 63.06 -65.05 -21.44
C ALA A 323 63.37 -64.77 -19.96
N GLN A 324 64.47 -65.35 -19.43
CA GLN A 324 64.86 -65.12 -18.01
C GLN A 324 65.39 -63.69 -17.78
N GLY A 325 66.01 -63.08 -18.80
CA GLY A 325 66.48 -61.70 -18.75
C GLY A 325 65.34 -60.69 -18.64
N ALA A 326 64.29 -60.83 -19.45
CA ALA A 326 63.14 -59.92 -19.44
C ALA A 326 62.35 -59.96 -18.11
N VAL A 327 62.19 -61.14 -17.52
CA VAL A 327 61.54 -61.28 -16.21
C VAL A 327 62.40 -60.63 -15.12
N SER A 328 63.71 -60.89 -15.10
CA SER A 328 64.61 -60.29 -14.10
C SER A 328 64.68 -58.76 -14.19
N LEU A 329 64.63 -58.19 -15.40
CA LEU A 329 64.56 -56.75 -15.62
C LEU A 329 63.24 -56.16 -15.09
N SER A 330 62.10 -56.83 -15.36
CA SER A 330 60.80 -56.37 -14.85
C SER A 330 60.69 -56.41 -13.32
N VAL A 331 61.37 -57.35 -12.66
CA VAL A 331 61.45 -57.42 -11.19
C VAL A 331 62.37 -56.32 -10.65
N ALA A 332 63.49 -56.05 -11.32
CA ALA A 332 64.36 -54.94 -10.98
C ALA A 332 63.67 -53.57 -11.12
N GLU A 333 62.89 -53.35 -12.20
CA GLU A 333 62.10 -52.15 -12.38
C GLU A 333 61.03 -51.98 -11.29
N LYS A 334 60.29 -53.04 -10.96
CA LYS A 334 59.32 -53.01 -9.84
C LYS A 334 59.99 -52.75 -8.49
N TYR A 335 61.21 -53.27 -8.28
CA TYR A 335 61.99 -53.01 -7.07
C TYR A 335 62.41 -51.53 -6.99
N VAL A 336 62.91 -50.96 -8.09
CA VAL A 336 63.30 -49.53 -8.16
C VAL A 336 62.07 -48.63 -7.97
N ASP A 337 60.94 -48.95 -8.58
CA ASP A 337 59.68 -48.20 -8.41
C ASP A 337 59.16 -48.28 -6.97
N ALA A 338 59.24 -49.44 -6.32
CA ALA A 338 58.88 -49.61 -4.92
C ALA A 338 59.81 -48.81 -4.01
N PHE A 339 61.12 -48.83 -4.29
CA PHE A 339 62.11 -48.02 -3.58
C PHE A 339 61.87 -46.51 -3.78
N GLY A 340 61.48 -46.11 -5.00
CA GLY A 340 61.13 -44.73 -5.33
C GLY A 340 59.87 -44.22 -4.62
N LYS A 341 58.88 -45.10 -4.38
CA LYS A 341 57.70 -44.78 -3.56
C LYS A 341 58.06 -44.70 -2.07
N LEU A 342 58.90 -45.61 -1.58
CA LEU A 342 59.41 -45.58 -0.20
C LEU A 342 60.20 -44.29 0.09
N ALA A 343 60.97 -43.81 -0.90
CA ALA A 343 61.71 -42.54 -0.82
C ALA A 343 60.81 -41.29 -0.89
N LYS A 344 59.58 -41.39 -1.41
CA LYS A 344 58.62 -40.27 -1.48
C LYS A 344 57.69 -40.17 -0.27
N GLU A 345 57.26 -41.29 0.31
CA GLU A 345 56.37 -41.31 1.48
C GLU A 345 57.13 -41.35 2.82
N GLY A 346 58.37 -41.83 2.84
CA GLY A 346 59.24 -41.83 4.02
C GLY A 346 60.18 -40.63 4.07
N THR A 347 59.94 -39.67 4.97
CA THR A 347 60.79 -38.47 5.19
C THR A 347 62.15 -38.77 5.85
N ALA A 348 62.47 -40.05 6.13
CA ALA A 348 63.73 -40.42 6.77
C ALA A 348 64.48 -41.48 5.96
N VAL A 349 65.23 -41.01 4.96
CA VAL A 349 66.32 -41.77 4.36
C VAL A 349 67.55 -41.58 5.25
N VAL A 350 67.75 -42.50 6.20
CA VAL A 350 69.04 -42.63 6.88
C VAL A 350 69.85 -43.62 6.06
N VAL A 351 70.81 -43.12 5.29
CA VAL A 351 71.91 -43.93 4.78
C VAL A 351 73.02 -43.84 5.83
N PRO A 352 73.25 -44.86 6.67
CA PRO A 352 74.33 -44.83 7.63
C PRO A 352 75.65 -44.90 6.87
N GLY A 353 76.47 -43.85 6.94
CA GLY A 353 77.83 -43.82 6.40
C GLY A 353 78.83 -44.75 7.10
N ASN A 354 78.36 -45.65 7.98
CA ASN A 354 79.18 -46.68 8.57
C ASN A 354 78.34 -47.93 8.86
N VAL A 355 78.33 -48.87 7.91
CA VAL A 355 77.61 -50.16 7.93
C VAL A 355 78.20 -51.19 8.92
N GLY A 356 79.06 -50.78 9.85
CA GLY A 356 79.81 -51.68 10.71
C GLY A 356 79.27 -51.92 12.13
N ASP A 357 78.41 -51.05 12.68
CA ASP A 357 78.10 -51.11 14.12
C ASP A 357 76.59 -50.99 14.44
N ILE A 358 75.97 -52.16 14.62
CA ILE A 358 74.54 -52.35 14.94
C ILE A 358 74.17 -51.73 16.31
N GLY A 359 75.13 -51.61 17.24
CA GLY A 359 74.90 -51.02 18.57
C GLY A 359 74.61 -49.52 18.53
N GLY A 360 75.26 -48.80 17.61
CA GLY A 360 75.08 -47.35 17.44
C GLY A 360 73.69 -46.97 16.88
N MET A 361 73.12 -47.81 16.03
CA MET A 361 71.78 -47.60 15.45
C MET A 361 70.66 -47.74 16.49
N ILE A 362 70.76 -48.73 17.39
CA ILE A 362 69.77 -48.94 18.44
C ILE A 362 69.84 -47.81 19.46
N ALA A 363 71.03 -47.34 19.82
CA ALA A 363 71.22 -46.23 20.76
C ALA A 363 70.67 -44.91 20.22
N THR A 364 70.89 -44.60 18.93
CA THR A 364 70.37 -43.38 18.31
C THR A 364 68.85 -43.44 18.13
N ALA A 365 68.30 -44.57 17.66
CA ALA A 365 66.86 -44.77 17.53
C ALA A 365 66.12 -44.67 18.88
N LEU A 366 66.68 -45.27 19.94
CA LEU A 366 66.12 -45.18 21.29
C LEU A 366 66.23 -43.77 21.89
N SER A 367 67.29 -43.02 21.59
CA SER A 367 67.47 -41.64 22.09
C SER A 367 66.47 -40.64 21.48
N VAL A 368 66.06 -40.86 20.22
CA VAL A 368 65.06 -40.02 19.55
C VAL A 368 63.65 -40.37 20.06
N TYR A 369 63.36 -41.65 20.25
CA TYR A 369 62.10 -42.11 20.81
C TYR A 369 61.86 -41.55 22.23
N GLY A 370 62.89 -41.56 23.09
CA GLY A 370 62.80 -40.98 24.43
C GLY A 370 62.55 -39.48 24.45
N LYS A 371 63.21 -38.72 23.55
CA LYS A 371 63.07 -37.25 23.49
C LYS A 371 61.72 -36.79 22.93
N VAL A 372 61.10 -37.56 22.04
CA VAL A 372 59.77 -37.24 21.49
C VAL A 372 58.65 -37.53 22.50
N GLY A 373 58.78 -38.59 23.29
CA GLY A 373 57.85 -38.89 24.40
C GLY A 373 57.83 -37.82 25.50
N ASP A 374 59.00 -37.27 25.84
CA ASP A 374 59.14 -36.20 26.84
C ASP A 374 58.62 -34.84 26.34
N ALA A 375 58.69 -34.58 25.04
CA ALA A 375 58.15 -33.36 24.44
C ALA A 375 56.61 -33.39 24.35
N GLN A 376 56.02 -34.54 24.00
CA GLN A 376 54.57 -34.71 23.95
C GLN A 376 53.92 -34.67 25.34
N SER A 377 54.53 -35.31 26.34
CA SER A 377 54.03 -35.31 27.71
C SER A 377 54.07 -33.93 28.38
N ARG A 378 55.11 -33.11 28.14
CA ARG A 378 55.16 -31.72 28.63
C ARG A 378 54.11 -30.81 27.98
N THR A 379 53.82 -31.04 26.70
CA THR A 379 52.81 -30.25 25.98
C THR A 379 51.40 -30.61 26.46
N MET A 380 51.13 -31.89 26.71
CA MET A 380 49.88 -32.37 27.29
C MET A 380 49.71 -31.92 28.75
N ALA A 381 50.78 -31.96 29.56
CA ALA A 381 50.75 -31.47 30.94
C ALA A 381 50.47 -29.96 31.02
N LYS A 382 51.05 -29.16 30.11
CA LYS A 382 50.81 -27.71 30.05
C LYS A 382 49.37 -27.39 29.64
N GLY A 383 48.80 -28.12 28.69
CA GLY A 383 47.40 -27.98 28.29
C GLY A 383 46.40 -28.39 29.38
N ILE A 384 46.72 -29.38 30.21
CA ILE A 384 45.88 -29.81 31.34
C ILE A 384 45.93 -28.79 32.49
N LEU A 385 47.11 -28.22 32.79
CA LEU A 385 47.27 -27.16 33.79
C LEU A 385 46.52 -25.88 33.41
N GLU A 386 46.52 -25.52 32.13
CA GLU A 386 45.78 -24.36 31.63
C GLU A 386 44.26 -24.59 31.70
N LYS A 387 43.80 -25.82 31.41
CA LYS A 387 42.39 -26.20 31.51
C LYS A 387 41.86 -26.24 32.96
N ASN A 388 42.66 -26.68 33.93
CA ASN A 388 42.26 -26.65 35.35
C ASN A 388 42.20 -25.22 35.92
N LYS A 389 43.07 -24.32 35.45
CA LYS A 389 43.07 -22.91 35.89
C LYS A 389 41.83 -22.15 35.41
N VAL A 390 41.29 -22.53 34.24
CA VAL A 390 40.03 -21.98 33.70
C VAL A 390 38.80 -22.51 34.44
N ILE A 391 38.84 -23.75 34.94
CA ILE A 391 37.73 -24.36 35.69
C ILE A 391 37.62 -23.80 37.12
N GLU A 392 38.74 -23.52 37.80
CA GLU A 392 38.71 -22.88 39.13
C GLU A 392 38.26 -21.41 39.09
N ALA A 393 38.54 -20.68 38.00
CA ALA A 393 38.05 -19.31 37.83
C ALA A 393 36.55 -19.23 37.48
N GLY A 394 35.97 -20.30 36.91
CA GLY A 394 34.56 -20.36 36.53
C GLY A 394 33.59 -20.70 37.67
N ASN A 395 34.06 -21.30 38.76
CA ASN A 395 33.21 -21.82 39.83
C ASN A 395 33.12 -20.92 41.08
N GLY A 396 33.78 -19.75 41.08
CA GLY A 396 33.82 -18.80 42.21
C GLY A 396 32.84 -17.62 42.11
N SER A 397 31.85 -17.65 41.22
CA SER A 397 30.92 -16.53 40.99
C SER A 397 29.42 -16.88 41.05
N ALA A 398 29.04 -18.02 41.63
CA ALA A 398 27.64 -18.48 41.68
C ALA A 398 27.08 -18.83 43.07
N GLU A 399 27.74 -18.44 44.17
CA GLU A 399 27.19 -18.59 45.53
C GLU A 399 27.39 -17.29 46.31
N GLY A 400 26.34 -16.47 46.37
CA GLY A 400 26.38 -15.20 47.11
C GLY A 400 25.29 -14.19 46.78
N LYS A 401 24.07 -14.62 46.43
CA LYS A 401 22.87 -13.75 46.40
C LYS A 401 21.60 -14.57 46.62
N HIS A 402 21.30 -14.93 47.87
CA HIS A 402 19.95 -15.21 48.37
C HIS A 402 19.99 -15.39 49.89
N GLU A 403 20.07 -14.29 50.64
CA GLU A 403 19.57 -14.17 52.03
C GLU A 403 19.90 -12.77 52.55
N GLN A 404 18.96 -11.83 52.42
CA GLN A 404 18.74 -10.65 53.28
C GLN A 404 17.82 -9.66 52.58
N SER A 405 16.51 -9.93 52.65
CA SER A 405 15.47 -8.90 52.48
C SER A 405 14.14 -9.44 52.98
N ASP A 406 14.05 -9.75 54.28
CA ASP A 406 12.78 -9.87 54.99
C ASP A 406 13.07 -9.75 56.49
N THR A 407 13.03 -8.51 56.99
CA THR A 407 12.78 -8.08 58.38
C THR A 407 13.32 -6.67 58.57
N LYS A 408 12.49 -5.65 58.26
CA LYS A 408 12.44 -4.33 58.93
C LYS A 408 11.53 -3.38 58.16
N GLU A 409 10.23 -3.40 58.47
CA GLU A 409 9.41 -2.18 58.46
C GLU A 409 8.15 -2.40 59.32
N LEU A 410 8.29 -2.12 60.61
CA LEU A 410 7.20 -1.89 61.57
C LEU A 410 7.81 -1.13 62.75
N ALA A 411 8.01 0.18 62.57
CA ALA A 411 8.12 1.16 63.65
C ALA A 411 8.12 2.59 63.05
N ALA A 412 7.19 3.41 63.58
CA ALA A 412 6.89 4.83 63.31
C ALA A 412 5.89 5.10 62.16
#